data_AF-A0A8T3Y1I8-F1
#
_entry.id   AF-A0A8T3Y1I8-F1
#
_cell.length_a   1.000
_cell.length_b   1.000
_cell.length_c   1.000
_cell.angle_alpha   90.00
_cell.angle_beta   90.00
_cell.angle_gamma   90.00
#
_symmetry.space_group_name_H-M   'P 1'
#
loop_
_entity.id
_entity.type
_entity.pdbx_description
1 polymer ?
#
loop_
_entity_poly.entity_id
_entity_poly.type
_entity_poly.pdbx_seq_one_letter_code
_entity_poly.pdbx_strand_id
1 'polypeptide(L)'
;MEKGLNPKTITGRINLKALEILEKNPEGVRWTEMLKKIKSAYPKAHPKTINGCVWKLVENFPDRIYKPERGLFRLVRYKRGWGEGKGINISEFV
;
A
#
# COMPACT_ATOMS: atom_id res chain seq x y z
N MET A 1 15.26 -5.43 -8.47
CA MET A 1 14.71 -4.54 -7.44
C MET A 1 13.25 -4.28 -7.78
N GLU A 2 12.32 -4.53 -6.86
CA GLU A 2 10.90 -4.22 -7.09
C GLU A 2 10.72 -2.71 -7.34
N LYS A 3 10.06 -2.37 -8.45
CA LYS A 3 9.88 -0.99 -8.88
C LYS A 3 9.13 -0.22 -7.80
N GLY A 4 9.73 0.87 -7.32
CA GLY A 4 9.08 1.76 -6.35
C GLY A 4 9.22 1.37 -4.88
N LEU A 5 10.02 0.36 -4.49
CA LEU A 5 10.31 0.03 -3.07
C LEU A 5 11.74 0.38 -2.65
N ASN A 6 12.34 1.40 -3.22
CA ASN A 6 13.70 1.81 -2.85
C ASN A 6 13.70 2.68 -1.57
N PRO A 7 14.19 2.19 -0.42
CA PRO A 7 14.19 2.97 0.83
C PRO A 7 15.14 4.18 0.80
N LYS A 8 16.02 4.28 -0.20
CA LYS A 8 16.90 5.45 -0.39
C LYS A 8 16.19 6.64 -1.02
N THR A 9 15.03 6.46 -1.65
CA THR A 9 14.27 7.55 -2.29
C THR A 9 13.04 7.92 -1.48
N ILE A 10 12.60 9.18 -1.57
CA ILE A 10 11.37 9.62 -0.90
C ILE A 10 10.14 8.86 -1.41
N THR A 11 10.09 8.56 -2.71
CA THR A 11 9.00 7.81 -3.34
C THR A 11 8.93 6.38 -2.83
N GLY A 12 10.08 5.70 -2.67
CA GLY A 12 10.10 4.35 -2.14
C GLY A 12 9.74 4.29 -0.66
N ARG A 13 10.18 5.27 0.14
CA ARG A 13 9.75 5.42 1.54
C ARG A 13 8.24 5.65 1.67
N ILE A 14 7.64 6.46 0.79
CA ILE A 14 6.19 6.68 0.74
C ILE A 14 5.45 5.39 0.40
N ASN A 15 5.91 4.66 -0.62
CA ASN A 15 5.30 3.39 -1.03
C ASN A 15 5.40 2.32 0.07
N LEU A 16 6.56 2.19 0.72
CA LEU A 16 6.74 1.31 1.88
C LEU A 16 5.79 1.67 3.01
N LYS A 17 5.61 2.97 3.29
CA LYS A 17 4.67 3.42 4.31
C LYS A 17 3.22 3.12 3.95
N ALA A 18 2.85 3.27 2.68
CA ALA A 18 1.51 2.93 2.21
C ALA A 18 1.21 1.43 2.39
N LEU A 19 2.18 0.55 2.09
CA LEU A 19 2.07 -0.87 2.37
C LEU A 19 1.93 -1.13 3.87
N GLU A 20 2.81 -0.57 4.72
CA GLU A 20 2.74 -0.71 6.19
C GLU A 20 1.39 -0.26 6.76
N ILE A 21 0.80 0.81 6.21
CA ILE A 21 -0.54 1.27 6.59
C ILE A 21 -1.59 0.20 6.25
N LEU A 22 -1.54 -0.38 5.05
CA LEU A 22 -2.50 -1.40 4.63
C LEU A 22 -2.32 -2.73 5.37
N GLU A 23 -1.09 -3.10 5.73
CA GLU A 23 -0.80 -4.26 6.57
C GLU A 23 -1.52 -4.16 7.92
N LYS A 24 -1.56 -2.95 8.49
CA LYS A 24 -2.20 -2.66 9.79
C LYS A 24 -3.72 -2.45 9.72
N ASN A 25 -4.31 -2.42 8.53
CA ASN A 25 -5.73 -2.12 8.32
C ASN A 25 -6.31 -3.17 7.35
N PRO A 26 -6.61 -4.40 7.83
CA PRO A 26 -7.02 -5.51 6.97
C PRO A 26 -8.26 -5.25 6.13
N GLU A 27 -9.17 -4.39 6.59
CA GLU A 27 -10.36 -3.90 5.91
C GLU A 27 -10.06 -2.92 4.75
N GLY A 28 -8.85 -2.37 4.71
CA GLY A 28 -8.41 -1.37 3.76
C GLY A 28 -8.45 0.05 4.31
N VAL A 29 -7.92 1.00 3.53
CA VAL A 29 -7.80 2.41 3.93
C VAL A 29 -8.29 3.33 2.81
N ARG A 30 -9.15 4.28 3.16
CA ARG A 30 -9.65 5.31 2.23
C ARG A 30 -8.52 6.27 1.82
N TRP A 31 -8.62 6.80 0.61
CA TRP A 31 -7.64 7.72 0.01
C TRP A 31 -7.29 8.91 0.93
N THR A 32 -8.30 9.57 1.49
CA THR A 32 -8.12 10.73 2.37
C THR A 32 -7.32 10.36 3.63
N GLU A 33 -7.67 9.25 4.26
CA GLU A 33 -6.95 8.71 5.42
C GLU A 33 -5.52 8.28 5.08
N MET A 34 -5.32 7.65 3.92
CA MET A 34 -3.99 7.29 3.45
C MET A 34 -3.11 8.52 3.24
N LEU A 35 -3.63 9.55 2.56
CA LEU A 35 -2.91 10.80 2.38
C LEU A 35 -2.59 11.47 3.72
N LYS A 36 -3.54 11.51 4.65
CA LYS A 36 -3.35 12.10 5.98
C LYS A 36 -2.22 11.38 6.74
N LYS A 37 -2.26 10.04 6.80
CA LYS A 37 -1.23 9.22 7.47
C LYS A 37 0.15 9.40 6.82
N ILE A 38 0.24 9.44 5.49
CA ILE A 38 1.51 9.60 4.78
C ILE A 38 2.07 11.02 4.92
N LYS A 39 1.23 12.06 4.81
CA LYS A 39 1.64 13.46 5.03
C LYS A 39 2.17 13.69 6.44
N SER A 40 1.52 13.07 7.44
CA SER A 40 1.99 13.12 8.83
C SER A 40 3.33 12.41 9.02
N ALA A 41 3.56 11.28 8.34
CA ALA A 41 4.83 10.56 8.38
C ALA A 41 5.97 11.26 7.62
N TYR A 42 5.64 11.99 6.55
CA TYR A 42 6.60 12.67 5.68
C TYR A 42 6.22 14.14 5.42
N PRO A 43 6.23 15.01 6.45
CA PRO A 43 5.77 16.39 6.32
C PRO A 43 6.64 17.24 5.38
N LYS A 44 7.90 16.84 5.16
CA LYS A 44 8.84 17.50 4.23
C LYS A 44 8.67 17.04 2.78
N ALA A 45 7.91 15.98 2.52
CA ALA A 45 7.70 15.51 1.15
C ALA A 45 6.70 16.41 0.43
N HIS A 46 7.00 16.75 -0.82
CA HIS A 46 6.12 17.60 -1.60
C HIS A 46 4.73 16.96 -1.78
N PRO A 47 3.62 17.69 -1.56
CA PRO A 47 2.27 17.13 -1.64
C PRO A 47 1.97 16.42 -2.98
N LYS A 48 2.47 16.96 -4.10
CA LYS A 48 2.34 16.33 -5.43
C LYS A 48 3.02 14.96 -5.51
N THR A 49 4.14 14.77 -4.81
CA THR A 49 4.85 13.49 -4.75
C THR A 49 4.04 12.46 -3.99
N ILE A 50 3.50 12.84 -2.82
CA ILE A 50 2.62 11.97 -2.04
C ILE A 50 1.39 11.57 -2.84
N ASN A 51 0.68 12.55 -3.42
CA ASN A 51 -0.51 12.30 -4.23
C ASN A 51 -0.19 11.38 -5.42
N GLY A 52 0.92 11.63 -6.13
CA GLY A 52 1.35 10.81 -7.25
C GLY A 52 1.69 9.37 -6.85
N CYS A 53 2.38 9.16 -5.72
CA CYS A 53 2.68 7.82 -5.20
C CYS A 53 1.41 7.05 -4.81
N VAL A 54 0.48 7.68 -4.08
CA VAL A 54 -0.77 7.02 -3.67
C VAL A 54 -1.68 6.75 -4.87
N TRP A 55 -1.70 7.63 -5.87
CA TRP A 55 -2.44 7.41 -7.12
C TRP A 55 -1.96 6.16 -7.85
N LYS A 56 -0.65 6.06 -8.04
CA LYS A 56 0.02 4.96 -8.75
C LYS A 56 0.19 3.70 -7.90
N LEU A 57 -0.37 3.65 -6.69
CA LEU A 57 -0.11 2.56 -5.76
C LEU A 57 -0.57 1.20 -6.31
N VAL A 58 -1.72 1.14 -6.97
CA VAL A 58 -2.23 -0.08 -7.62
C VAL A 58 -1.45 -0.40 -8.90
N GLU A 59 -1.01 0.61 -9.66
CA GLU A 59 -0.19 0.40 -10.85
C GLU A 59 1.22 -0.10 -10.50
N ASN A 60 1.78 0.35 -9.39
CA ASN A 60 3.10 -0.06 -8.91
C ASN A 60 3.06 -1.44 -8.24
N PHE A 61 1.93 -1.82 -7.64
CA PHE A 61 1.78 -3.06 -6.88
C PHE A 61 0.48 -3.82 -7.23
N PRO A 62 0.25 -4.17 -8.50
CA PRO A 62 -1.01 -4.77 -8.95
C PRO A 62 -1.29 -6.12 -8.30
N ASP A 63 -0.23 -6.89 -7.99
CA ASP A 63 -0.34 -8.21 -7.37
C ASP A 63 -0.57 -8.13 -5.84
N ARG A 64 -0.36 -6.95 -5.25
CA ARG A 64 -0.44 -6.76 -3.79
C ARG A 64 -1.61 -5.91 -3.36
N ILE A 65 -2.04 -4.95 -4.17
CA ILE A 65 -3.03 -3.94 -3.79
C ILE A 65 -4.13 -3.89 -4.84
N TYR A 66 -5.37 -3.90 -4.38
CA TYR A 66 -6.55 -3.69 -5.20
C TYR A 66 -7.46 -2.64 -4.58
N LYS A 67 -8.46 -2.19 -5.35
CA LYS A 67 -9.49 -1.26 -4.90
C LYS A 67 -10.85 -1.97 -4.84
N PRO A 68 -11.32 -2.40 -3.66
CA PRO A 68 -12.68 -2.96 -3.54
C PRO A 68 -13.77 -1.93 -3.88
N GLU A 69 -13.49 -0.65 -3.64
CA GLU A 69 -14.39 0.47 -3.94
C GLU A 69 -13.60 1.70 -4.40
N ARG A 70 -14.27 2.70 -4.97
CA ARG A 70 -13.66 3.98 -5.33
C ARG A 70 -12.98 4.61 -4.10
N GLY A 71 -11.68 4.82 -4.22
CA GLY A 71 -10.87 5.46 -3.18
C GLY A 71 -10.60 4.59 -1.95
N LEU A 72 -10.96 3.31 -1.93
CA LEU A 72 -10.57 2.37 -0.87
C LEU A 72 -9.44 1.48 -1.39
N PHE A 73 -8.31 1.43 -0.69
CA PHE A 73 -7.17 0.57 -1.02
C PHE A 73 -7.11 -0.59 -0.04
N ARG A 74 -6.82 -1.80 -0.52
CA ARG A 74 -6.70 -3.00 0.33
C ARG A 74 -5.67 -3.96 -0.22
N LEU A 75 -5.01 -4.72 0.66
CA LEU A 75 -4.11 -5.79 0.22
C LEU A 75 -4.90 -6.97 -0.35
N VAL A 76 -4.42 -7.51 -1.46
CA VAL A 76 -5.02 -8.66 -2.16
C VAL A 76 -5.13 -9.87 -1.23
N ARG A 77 -4.15 -10.11 -0.35
CA ARG A 77 -4.20 -11.20 0.64
C ARG A 77 -5.37 -11.10 1.64
N TYR A 78 -5.96 -9.92 1.81
CA TYR A 78 -7.14 -9.73 2.68
C TYR A 78 -8.46 -9.76 1.90
N LYS A 79 -8.42 -10.00 0.58
CA LYS A 79 -9.61 -10.17 -0.24
C LYS A 79 -10.32 -11.46 0.16
N ARG A 80 -11.55 -11.36 0.65
CA ARG A 80 -12.42 -12.51 0.94
C ARG A 80 -12.60 -13.32 -0.35
N GLY A 81 -12.39 -14.63 -0.30
CA GLY A 81 -12.46 -15.51 -1.48
C GLY A 81 -11.18 -15.55 -2.33
N TRP A 82 -10.13 -14.81 -1.97
CA TRP A 82 -8.78 -15.04 -2.51
C TRP A 82 -8.15 -16.23 -1.81
N GLY A 83 -8.55 -17.43 -2.22
CA GLY A 83 -7.99 -18.71 -1.77
C GLY A 83 -8.91 -19.54 -0.87
N GLU A 84 -9.97 -20.13 -1.43
CA GLU A 84 -10.14 -21.57 -1.20
C GLU A 84 -8.99 -22.26 -1.95
N GLY A 85 -7.87 -22.55 -1.26
CA GLY A 85 -6.81 -23.43 -1.79
C GLY A 85 -5.37 -22.91 -1.87
N LYS A 86 -5.06 -21.64 -1.57
CA LYS A 86 -3.66 -21.17 -1.43
C LYS A 86 -3.52 -20.13 -0.31
N GLY A 87 -3.60 -20.59 0.93
CA GLY A 87 -3.11 -19.81 2.06
C GLY A 87 -1.59 -19.67 1.95
N ILE A 88 -1.07 -18.44 1.90
CA ILE A 88 0.35 -18.20 2.14
C ILE A 88 0.56 -18.45 3.63
N ASN A 89 1.28 -19.52 3.95
CA ASN A 89 1.70 -19.79 5.31
C ASN A 89 2.83 -18.82 5.69
N ILE A 90 2.55 -17.91 6.60
CA ILE A 90 3.54 -16.94 7.12
C ILE A 90 4.64 -17.60 7.95
N SER A 91 4.54 -18.89 8.30
CA SER A 91 5.62 -19.65 8.94
C SER A 91 6.72 -20.10 7.97
N GLU A 92 6.61 -19.82 6.67
CA GLU A 92 7.67 -20.12 5.69
C GLU A 92 8.62 -18.93 5.46
N PHE A 93 8.37 -17.78 6.09
CA PHE A 93 9.16 -16.56 5.96
C PHE A 93 9.77 -16.06 7.28
N VAL A 94 9.70 -16.87 8.35
CA VAL A 94 10.39 -16.68 9.63
C VAL A 94 11.14 -17.94 10.02
#